data_AF-A0A9E0EZH0-F1
#
_entry.id   AF-A0A9E0EZH0-F1
#
_cell.length_a   1.000
_cell.length_b   1.000
_cell.length_c   1.000
_cell.angle_alpha   90.00
_cell.angle_beta   90.00
_cell.angle_gamma   90.00
#
_symmetry.space_group_name_H-M   'P 1'
#
loop_
_entity.id
_entity.type
_entity.pdbx_description
1 polymer ?
#
loop_
_entity_poly.entity_id
_entity_poly.type
_entity_poly.pdbx_seq_one_letter_code
_entity_poly.pdbx_strand_id
1 'polypeptide(L)'
;MNIKFKLILLAIVFESCSNPQPKNVIVDITGKEQDLTLIADSIKYEVVVQASENDIWESERLQGYRNHKSFIDGTFKGILSGKLKVFDYTTNEPLTVEEVRKIIEDHKIDASQIGKLLFTEQWFTDKQGHLHKKILSITFGKSEYSKQGTFKGYSALFTVKY
;
A
#
# COMPACT_ATOMS: atom_id res chain seq x y z
N MET A 1 -73.76 8.16 20.82
CA MET A 1 -73.04 7.81 19.57
C MET A 1 -71.57 7.69 19.94
N ASN A 2 -71.09 6.46 20.19
CA ASN A 2 -69.76 6.22 20.77
C ASN A 2 -68.77 5.82 19.67
N ILE A 3 -67.82 6.69 19.35
CA ILE A 3 -66.74 6.40 18.39
C ILE A 3 -65.58 5.77 19.16
N LYS A 4 -65.39 4.45 18.98
CA LYS A 4 -64.23 3.72 19.48
C LYS A 4 -63.06 3.94 18.50
N PHE A 5 -62.07 4.72 18.91
CA PHE A 5 -60.78 4.80 18.20
C PHE A 5 -59.98 3.53 18.50
N LYS A 6 -59.80 2.65 17.50
CA LYS A 6 -58.83 1.55 17.58
C LYS A 6 -57.46 2.08 17.16
N LEU A 7 -56.53 2.16 18.10
CA LEU A 7 -55.12 2.40 17.84
C LEU A 7 -54.53 1.11 17.23
N ILE A 8 -54.20 1.13 15.95
CA ILE A 8 -53.46 0.06 15.28
C ILE A 8 -51.98 0.39 15.44
N LEU A 9 -51.28 -0.35 16.30
CA LEU A 9 -49.84 -0.25 16.48
C LEU A 9 -49.16 -1.03 15.32
N LEU A 10 -48.67 -0.30 14.32
CA LEU A 10 -47.92 -0.87 13.21
C LEU A 10 -46.48 -1.12 13.67
N ALA A 11 -46.16 -2.34 14.07
CA ALA A 11 -44.80 -2.77 14.38
C ALA A 11 -44.02 -2.93 13.05
N ILE A 12 -43.27 -1.90 12.67
CA ILE A 12 -42.30 -1.97 11.58
C ILE A 12 -41.09 -2.76 12.12
N VAL A 13 -41.05 -4.04 11.81
CA VAL A 13 -39.85 -4.87 12.00
C VAL A 13 -38.84 -4.41 10.97
N PHE A 14 -37.89 -3.59 11.40
CA PHE A 14 -36.67 -3.32 10.64
C PHE A 14 -35.85 -4.62 10.60
N GLU A 15 -36.09 -5.47 9.61
CA GLU A 15 -35.08 -6.42 9.16
C GLU A 15 -33.92 -5.62 8.56
N SER A 16 -33.00 -5.22 9.43
CA SER A 16 -31.68 -4.79 9.04
C SER A 16 -30.98 -6.01 8.46
N CYS A 17 -31.07 -6.18 7.14
CA CYS A 17 -30.17 -7.01 6.37
C CYS A 17 -28.74 -6.50 6.61
N SER A 18 -28.07 -7.07 7.60
CA SER A 18 -26.62 -6.98 7.71
C SER A 18 -26.07 -7.78 6.55
N ASN A 19 -25.68 -7.08 5.46
CA ASN A 19 -24.89 -7.71 4.41
C ASN A 19 -23.70 -8.39 5.10
N PRO A 20 -23.50 -9.70 4.94
CA PRO A 20 -22.36 -10.37 5.53
C PRO A 20 -21.10 -9.68 5.03
N GLN A 21 -20.29 -9.19 5.98
CA GLN A 21 -18.99 -8.62 5.67
C GLN A 21 -18.22 -9.65 4.83
N PRO A 22 -17.62 -9.24 3.69
CA PRO A 22 -16.85 -10.18 2.88
C PRO A 22 -15.79 -10.83 3.78
N LYS A 23 -15.78 -12.16 3.83
CA LYS A 23 -14.76 -12.88 4.59
C LYS A 23 -13.40 -12.48 4.02
N ASN A 24 -12.53 -11.97 4.88
CA ASN A 24 -11.15 -11.73 4.53
C ASN A 24 -10.45 -13.08 4.52
N VAL A 25 -10.23 -13.63 3.32
CA VAL A 25 -9.56 -14.91 3.14
C VAL A 25 -8.22 -14.64 2.46
N ILE A 26 -7.13 -15.15 3.04
CA ILE A 26 -5.86 -15.33 2.32
C ILE A 26 -5.74 -16.81 2.00
N VAL A 27 -5.32 -17.09 0.77
CA VAL A 27 -4.96 -18.43 0.32
C VAL A 27 -3.50 -18.63 0.69
N ASP A 28 -3.22 -19.59 1.57
CA ASP A 28 -1.85 -19.91 1.94
C ASP A 28 -1.08 -20.57 0.79
N ILE A 29 0.23 -20.80 0.98
CA ILE A 29 1.10 -21.45 -0.01
C ILE A 29 0.67 -22.87 -0.40
N THR A 30 -0.26 -23.49 0.34
CA THR A 30 -0.84 -24.80 0.03
C THR A 30 -2.17 -24.72 -0.71
N GLY A 31 -2.65 -23.51 -1.02
CA GLY A 31 -3.93 -23.31 -1.68
C GLY A 31 -5.13 -23.31 -0.71
N LYS A 32 -4.90 -23.30 0.60
CA LYS A 32 -5.97 -23.37 1.59
C LYS A 32 -6.42 -21.99 2.04
N GLU A 33 -7.72 -21.79 2.02
CA GLU A 33 -8.37 -20.61 2.57
C GLU A 33 -8.20 -20.57 4.10
N GLN A 34 -7.58 -19.50 4.58
CA GLN A 34 -7.48 -19.24 6.01
C GLN A 34 -8.58 -18.26 6.42
N ASP A 35 -9.26 -18.58 7.52
CA ASP A 35 -10.25 -17.69 8.14
C ASP A 35 -9.48 -16.64 8.95
N LEU A 36 -9.50 -15.40 8.49
CA LEU A 36 -8.68 -14.33 9.04
C LEU A 36 -9.51 -13.23 9.68
N THR A 37 -9.00 -12.73 10.79
CA THR A 37 -9.50 -11.51 11.43
C THR A 37 -8.66 -10.33 10.96
N LEU A 38 -9.29 -9.36 10.29
CA LEU A 38 -8.66 -8.08 9.96
C LEU A 38 -8.41 -7.30 11.25
N ILE A 39 -7.16 -6.97 11.51
CA ILE A 39 -6.76 -6.20 12.69
C ILE A 39 -6.29 -4.79 12.34
N ALA A 40 -5.95 -4.55 11.07
CA ALA A 40 -5.75 -3.21 10.55
C ALA A 40 -5.98 -3.17 9.03
N ASP A 41 -6.66 -2.14 8.54
CA ASP A 41 -7.12 -2.05 7.15
C ASP A 41 -6.24 -1.17 6.25
N SER A 42 -5.45 -0.27 6.83
CA SER A 42 -4.76 0.78 6.09
C SER A 42 -3.54 1.35 6.84
N ILE A 43 -2.72 0.48 7.44
CA ILE A 43 -1.49 0.93 8.11
C ILE A 43 -0.53 1.47 7.07
N LYS A 44 -0.02 2.68 7.31
CA LYS A 44 1.02 3.32 6.51
C LYS A 44 2.33 3.39 7.27
N TYR A 45 3.41 2.90 6.68
CA TYR A 45 4.73 3.03 7.27
C TYR A 45 5.81 3.06 6.20
N GLU A 46 6.91 3.75 6.53
CA GLU A 46 8.05 3.89 5.65
C GLU A 46 9.17 2.93 5.99
N VAL A 47 9.86 2.47 4.96
CA VAL A 47 11.10 1.70 5.06
C VAL A 47 12.14 2.43 4.22
N VAL A 48 13.24 2.84 4.85
CA VAL A 48 14.42 3.31 4.13
C VAL A 48 15.13 2.07 3.56
N VAL A 49 15.26 2.02 2.24
CA VAL A 49 15.70 0.86 1.46
C VAL A 49 17.11 1.00 0.87
N GLN A 50 17.81 2.05 1.28
CA GLN A 50 19.20 2.30 0.95
C GLN A 50 19.91 2.78 2.21
N ALA A 51 20.95 2.07 2.62
CA ALA A 51 21.72 2.46 3.80
C ALA A 51 22.61 3.67 3.47
N SER A 52 22.65 4.61 4.39
CA SER A 52 23.66 5.67 4.42
C SER A 52 25.02 5.10 4.81
N GLU A 53 26.09 5.77 4.36
CA GLU A 53 27.45 5.35 4.70
C GLU A 53 27.65 5.38 6.23
N ASN A 54 28.17 4.27 6.77
CA ASN A 54 28.47 4.08 8.19
C ASN A 54 27.25 3.98 9.14
N ASP A 55 26.02 3.87 8.63
CA ASP A 55 24.87 3.56 9.48
C ASP A 55 24.72 2.04 9.67
N ILE A 56 25.15 1.59 10.84
CA ILE A 56 25.12 0.17 11.23
C ILE A 56 23.67 -0.33 11.34
N TRP A 57 22.74 0.50 11.80
CA TRP A 57 21.33 0.10 11.98
C TRP A 57 20.61 -0.05 10.65
N GLU A 58 20.85 0.87 9.71
CA GLU A 58 20.30 0.75 8.36
C GLU A 58 20.89 -0.44 7.61
N SER A 59 22.20 -0.68 7.79
CA SER A 59 22.89 -1.83 7.23
C SER A 59 22.31 -3.14 7.78
N GLU A 60 22.08 -3.24 9.09
CA GLU A 60 21.46 -4.39 9.74
C GLU A 60 20.03 -4.64 9.22
N ARG A 61 19.19 -3.60 9.20
CA ARG A 61 17.81 -3.69 8.70
C ARG A 61 17.75 -4.20 7.25
N LEU A 62 18.74 -3.87 6.43
CA LEU A 62 18.76 -4.19 5.01
C LEU A 62 19.54 -5.47 4.65
N GLN A 63 20.06 -6.23 5.63
CA GLN A 63 20.83 -7.46 5.37
C GLN A 63 20.05 -8.50 4.52
N GLY A 64 18.72 -8.55 4.65
CA GLY A 64 17.86 -9.42 3.85
C GLY A 64 17.49 -8.87 2.47
N TYR A 65 17.73 -7.59 2.22
CA TYR A 65 17.26 -6.88 1.02
C TYR A 65 18.30 -6.90 -0.10
N ARG A 66 18.44 -8.05 -0.77
CA ARG A 66 19.56 -8.32 -1.68
C ARG A 66 19.41 -7.77 -3.10
N ASN A 67 18.18 -7.51 -3.55
CA ASN A 67 17.88 -7.28 -4.97
C ASN A 67 17.17 -5.94 -5.21
N HIS A 68 17.59 -4.88 -4.52
CA HIS A 68 16.99 -3.54 -4.62
C HIS A 68 16.82 -3.08 -6.07
N LYS A 69 17.91 -3.05 -6.85
CA LYS A 69 17.89 -2.63 -8.26
C LYS A 69 16.87 -3.43 -9.08
N SER A 70 16.87 -4.76 -8.94
CA SER A 70 15.95 -5.62 -9.69
C SER A 70 14.49 -5.38 -9.30
N PHE A 71 14.20 -5.08 -8.03
CA PHE A 71 12.86 -4.75 -7.57
C PHE A 71 12.38 -3.44 -8.20
N ILE A 72 13.18 -2.36 -8.07
CA ILE A 72 12.82 -1.04 -8.60
C ILE A 72 12.69 -1.08 -10.13
N ASP A 73 13.70 -1.59 -10.83
CA ASP A 73 13.68 -1.68 -12.30
C ASP A 73 12.52 -2.55 -12.81
N GLY A 74 12.25 -3.65 -12.11
CA GLY A 74 11.13 -4.53 -12.42
C GLY A 74 9.78 -3.83 -12.28
N THR A 75 9.59 -3.06 -11.20
CA THR A 75 8.40 -2.23 -11.00
C THR A 75 8.29 -1.16 -12.08
N PHE A 76 9.35 -0.40 -12.35
CA PHE A 76 9.34 0.65 -13.38
C PHE A 76 9.04 0.08 -14.77
N LYS A 77 9.62 -1.06 -15.13
CA LYS A 77 9.27 -1.77 -16.36
C LYS A 77 7.80 -2.20 -16.37
N GLY A 78 7.27 -2.70 -15.26
CA GLY A 78 5.86 -3.03 -15.10
C GLY A 78 4.95 -1.84 -15.37
N ILE A 79 5.29 -0.69 -14.81
CA ILE A 79 4.59 0.59 -15.02
C ILE A 79 4.65 1.02 -16.48
N LEU A 80 5.87 1.12 -17.06
CA LEU A 80 6.08 1.61 -18.42
C LEU A 80 5.52 0.67 -19.50
N SER A 81 5.20 -0.58 -19.13
CA SER A 81 4.51 -1.54 -19.98
C SER A 81 2.98 -1.55 -19.79
N GLY A 82 2.44 -0.70 -18.90
CA GLY A 82 1.01 -0.62 -18.60
C GLY A 82 0.48 -1.75 -17.70
N LYS A 83 1.35 -2.62 -17.19
CA LYS A 83 0.95 -3.75 -16.32
C LYS A 83 0.63 -3.31 -14.89
N LEU A 84 1.24 -2.22 -14.43
CA LEU A 84 1.03 -1.69 -13.08
C LEU A 84 0.36 -0.32 -13.18
N LYS A 85 -0.71 -0.13 -12.41
CA LYS A 85 -1.40 1.16 -12.30
C LYS A 85 -0.68 2.06 -11.31
N VAL A 86 -0.56 3.32 -11.68
CA VAL A 86 0.19 4.33 -10.93
C VAL A 86 -0.71 5.52 -10.64
N PHE A 87 -0.50 6.13 -9.49
CA PHE A 87 -1.27 7.26 -9.00
C PHE A 87 -0.33 8.34 -8.47
N ASP A 88 -0.71 9.59 -8.64
CA ASP A 88 -0.06 10.70 -7.97
C ASP A 88 -0.17 10.52 -6.45
N TYR A 89 0.92 10.76 -5.73
CA TYR A 89 0.94 10.54 -4.28
C TYR A 89 0.04 11.52 -3.51
N THR A 90 -0.08 12.76 -3.99
CA THR A 90 -0.77 13.85 -3.30
C THR A 90 -2.25 13.87 -3.64
N THR A 91 -2.59 13.81 -4.92
CA THR A 91 -3.97 13.91 -5.42
C THR A 91 -4.66 12.56 -5.48
N ASN A 92 -3.90 11.46 -5.48
CA ASN A 92 -4.41 10.09 -5.63
C ASN A 92 -5.09 9.85 -6.99
N GLU A 93 -4.91 10.75 -7.95
CA GLU A 93 -5.40 10.62 -9.33
C GLU A 93 -4.50 9.65 -10.11
N PRO A 94 -5.06 8.86 -11.06
CA PRO A 94 -4.27 7.95 -11.88
C PRO A 94 -3.33 8.73 -12.80
N LEU A 95 -2.09 8.25 -12.92
CA LEU A 95 -1.12 8.75 -13.88
C LEU A 95 -1.11 7.86 -15.13
N THR A 96 -1.01 8.50 -16.29
CA THR A 96 -0.77 7.83 -17.56
C THR A 96 0.68 7.31 -17.64
N VAL A 97 0.91 6.33 -18.52
CA VAL A 97 2.26 5.79 -18.76
C VAL A 97 3.20 6.89 -19.23
N GLU A 98 2.72 7.82 -20.07
CA GLU A 98 3.48 8.95 -20.59
C GLU A 98 3.85 9.96 -19.49
N GLU A 99 2.95 10.24 -18.56
CA GLU A 99 3.26 11.09 -17.39
C GLU A 99 4.34 10.46 -16.51
N VAL A 100 4.22 9.16 -16.22
CA VAL A 100 5.24 8.45 -15.45
C VAL A 100 6.56 8.36 -16.20
N ARG A 101 6.51 8.20 -17.53
CA ARG A 101 7.71 8.22 -18.38
C ARG A 101 8.45 9.54 -18.25
N LYS A 102 7.75 10.68 -18.28
CA LYS A 102 8.36 12.00 -18.05
C LYS A 102 9.01 12.08 -16.67
N ILE A 103 8.33 11.60 -15.62
CA ILE A 103 8.89 11.59 -14.26
C ILE A 103 10.19 10.78 -14.20
N ILE A 104 10.23 9.61 -14.83
CA ILE A 104 11.40 8.70 -14.76
C ILE A 104 12.51 9.15 -15.72
N GLU A 105 12.20 9.37 -16.99
CA GLU A 105 13.20 9.60 -18.04
C GLU A 105 13.72 11.05 -18.05
N ASP A 106 12.85 12.06 -17.93
CA ASP A 106 13.27 13.48 -17.99
C ASP A 106 14.17 13.83 -16.80
N HIS A 107 13.92 13.21 -15.64
CA HIS A 107 14.72 13.38 -14.43
C HIS A 107 15.82 12.31 -14.28
N LYS A 108 15.96 11.40 -15.25
CA LYS A 108 16.93 10.30 -15.25
C LYS A 108 16.91 9.48 -13.95
N ILE A 109 15.71 9.19 -13.46
CA ILE A 109 15.49 8.44 -12.23
C ILE A 109 15.88 6.97 -12.44
N ASP A 110 16.80 6.49 -11.62
CA ASP A 110 17.12 5.07 -11.53
C ASP A 110 16.98 4.54 -10.09
N ALA A 111 17.17 3.22 -9.94
CA ALA A 111 17.04 2.56 -8.65
C ALA A 111 17.93 3.15 -7.56
N SER A 112 19.14 3.63 -7.88
CA SER A 112 20.08 4.19 -6.89
C SER A 112 19.58 5.47 -6.21
N GLN A 113 18.54 6.09 -6.77
CA GLN A 113 17.91 7.28 -6.22
C GLN A 113 16.70 6.95 -5.34
N ILE A 114 16.20 5.71 -5.34
CA ILE A 114 15.04 5.31 -4.52
C ILE A 114 15.51 4.85 -3.15
N GLY A 115 15.62 5.78 -2.21
CA GLY A 115 16.07 5.47 -0.86
C GLY A 115 14.95 5.12 0.13
N LYS A 116 13.67 5.32 -0.21
CA LYS A 116 12.55 5.06 0.70
C LYS A 116 11.34 4.46 -0.01
N LEU A 117 10.65 3.55 0.65
CA LEU A 117 9.34 3.03 0.24
C LEU A 117 8.33 3.32 1.34
N LEU A 118 7.16 3.84 0.99
CA LEU A 118 6.01 3.97 1.90
C LEU A 118 4.97 2.92 1.53
N PHE A 119 4.74 1.98 2.42
CA PHE A 119 3.77 0.91 2.25
C PHE A 119 2.42 1.33 2.82
N THR A 120 1.33 0.95 2.15
CA THR A 120 0.01 0.84 2.77
C THR A 120 -0.36 -0.64 2.83
N GLU A 121 -0.72 -1.14 4.01
CA GLU A 121 -0.95 -2.56 4.23
C GLU A 121 -2.23 -2.86 5.02
N GLN A 122 -2.79 -4.03 4.74
CA GLN A 122 -3.73 -4.70 5.64
C GLN A 122 -3.01 -5.75 6.48
N TRP A 123 -3.35 -5.80 7.75
CA TRP A 123 -2.82 -6.77 8.70
C TRP A 123 -3.95 -7.67 9.19
N PHE A 124 -3.67 -8.96 9.23
CA PHE A 124 -4.62 -9.99 9.61
C PHE A 124 -4.00 -10.92 10.64
N THR A 125 -4.82 -11.47 11.53
CA THR A 125 -4.44 -12.63 12.35
C THR A 125 -5.23 -13.85 11.92
N ASP A 126 -4.57 -15.01 11.86
CA ASP A 126 -5.25 -16.29 11.76
C ASP A 126 -5.70 -16.81 13.14
N LYS A 127 -6.40 -17.96 13.16
CA LYS A 127 -6.88 -18.61 14.38
C LYS A 127 -5.76 -19.16 15.26
N GLN A 128 -4.58 -19.36 14.70
CA GLN A 128 -3.38 -19.82 15.41
C GLN A 128 -2.61 -18.64 16.02
N GLY A 129 -3.01 -17.40 15.71
CA GLY A 129 -2.37 -16.18 16.20
C GLY A 129 -1.22 -15.69 15.33
N HIS A 130 -1.03 -16.23 14.11
CA HIS A 130 -0.01 -15.71 13.20
C HIS A 130 -0.47 -14.45 12.49
N LEU A 131 0.47 -13.51 12.34
CA LEU A 131 0.27 -12.26 11.62
C LEU A 131 0.52 -12.44 10.12
N HIS A 132 -0.44 -12.00 9.31
CA HIS A 132 -0.35 -11.94 7.86
C HIS A 132 -0.45 -10.49 7.40
N LYS A 133 0.35 -10.11 6.41
CA LYS A 133 0.37 -8.76 5.84
C LYS A 133 0.05 -8.82 4.36
N LYS A 134 -0.80 -7.90 3.90
CA LYS A 134 -1.10 -7.70 2.48
C LYS A 134 -0.74 -6.27 2.10
N ILE A 135 0.20 -6.12 1.17
CA ILE A 135 0.55 -4.82 0.60
C ILE A 135 -0.56 -4.38 -0.35
N LEU A 136 -1.14 -3.21 -0.07
CA LEU A 136 -2.15 -2.56 -0.91
C LEU A 136 -1.51 -1.57 -1.88
N SER A 137 -0.49 -0.85 -1.43
CA SER A 137 0.23 0.10 -2.26
C SER A 137 1.66 0.34 -1.80
N ILE A 138 2.49 0.82 -2.72
CA ILE A 138 3.86 1.26 -2.47
C ILE A 138 4.05 2.63 -3.12
N THR A 139 4.44 3.63 -2.33
CA THR A 139 4.93 4.91 -2.85
C THR A 139 6.45 4.90 -2.88
N PHE A 140 7.02 5.30 -4.01
CA PHE A 140 8.47 5.32 -4.24
C PHE A 140 9.03 6.69 -3.87
N GLY A 141 9.90 6.72 -2.86
CA GLY A 141 10.54 7.91 -2.33
C GLY A 141 11.95 8.09 -2.88
N LYS A 142 12.16 9.16 -3.65
CA LYS A 142 13.46 9.53 -4.19
C LYS A 142 14.27 10.31 -3.14
N SER A 143 15.53 9.95 -2.93
CA SER A 143 16.46 10.69 -2.09
C SER A 143 16.75 12.06 -2.72
N GLU A 144 16.63 13.13 -1.93
CA GLU A 144 16.92 14.49 -2.35
C GLU A 144 18.19 15.01 -1.71
N TYR A 145 19.01 15.70 -2.51
CA TYR A 145 20.29 16.25 -2.09
C TYR A 145 20.39 17.73 -2.45
N SER A 146 21.16 18.49 -1.67
CA SER A 146 21.56 19.85 -2.01
C SER A 146 22.52 19.84 -3.22
N LYS A 147 22.77 21.03 -3.81
CA LYS A 147 23.80 21.18 -4.85
C LYS A 147 25.21 20.82 -4.35
N GLN A 148 25.40 20.84 -3.04
CA GLN A 148 26.65 20.48 -2.34
C GLN A 148 26.69 19.00 -1.94
N GLY A 149 25.68 18.19 -2.32
CA GLY A 149 25.62 16.76 -2.00
C GLY A 149 25.10 16.44 -0.61
N THR A 150 24.57 17.41 0.14
CA THR A 150 24.00 17.17 1.48
C THR A 150 22.61 16.55 1.37
N PHE A 151 22.38 15.42 2.04
CA PHE A 151 21.06 14.81 2.10
C PHE A 151 20.02 15.76 2.70
N LYS A 152 18.85 15.88 2.06
CA LYS A 152 17.76 16.78 2.46
C LYS A 152 16.48 16.07 2.87
N GLY A 153 16.34 14.79 2.53
CA GLY A 153 15.12 14.03 2.77
C GLY A 153 14.68 13.26 1.53
N TYR A 154 13.39 12.95 1.46
CA TYR A 154 12.80 12.18 0.38
C TYR A 154 11.64 12.95 -0.26
N SER A 155 11.50 12.83 -1.57
CA SER A 155 10.32 13.27 -2.32
C SER A 155 9.55 12.07 -2.84
N ALA A 156 8.22 12.13 -2.81
CA ALA A 156 7.40 11.09 -3.40
C ALA A 156 7.38 11.22 -4.92
N LEU A 157 7.63 10.13 -5.64
CA LEU A 157 7.49 10.09 -7.10
C LEU A 157 6.05 9.80 -7.48
N PHE A 158 5.56 8.62 -7.07
CA PHE A 158 4.22 8.13 -7.37
C PHE A 158 3.92 6.88 -6.54
N THR A 159 2.65 6.46 -6.57
CA THR A 159 2.14 5.29 -5.84
C THR A 159 1.68 4.21 -6.79
N VAL A 160 2.18 2.98 -6.60
CA VAL A 160 1.67 1.77 -7.27
C VAL A 160 0.63 1.12 -6.35
N LYS A 161 -0.53 0.74 -6.89
CA LYS A 161 -1.59 0.04 -6.13
C LYS A 161 -1.84 -1.36 -6.72
N TYR A 162 -2.18 -2.32 -5.86
CA TYR A 162 -2.42 -3.73 -6.18
C TYR A 162 -3.88 -4.13 -5.97
#